data_AF-A0A947CSY9-F1
#
_entry.id   AF-A0A947CSY9-F1
#
_cell.length_a   1.000
_cell.length_b   1.000
_cell.length_c   1.000
_cell.angle_alpha   90.00
_cell.angle_beta   90.00
_cell.angle_gamma   90.00
#
_symmetry.space_group_name_H-M   'P 1'
#
loop_
_entity.id
_entity.type
_entity.pdbx_description
1 polymer ?
#
loop_
_entity_poly.entity_id
_entity_poly.type
_entity_poly.pdbx_seq_one_letter_code
_entity_poly.pdbx_strand_id
1 'polypeptide(L)'
;RYHYTKLSEVKVDMLARASADARDRASKIVDAAGSKGKLGKLWKADMGVININPANSTATSWEGNNDKTSLEKDIITIVHLTFELP
;
A
#
# COMPACT_ATOMS: atom_id res chain seq x y z
N ARG A 1 22.98 -14.67 -3.88
CA ARG A 1 21.52 -14.57 -3.64
C ARG A 1 21.33 -13.66 -2.44
N TYR A 2 20.55 -12.58 -2.59
CA TYR A 2 20.39 -11.59 -1.53
C TYR A 2 19.02 -11.78 -0.87
N HIS A 3 19.02 -11.71 0.46
CA HIS A 3 17.83 -11.88 1.28
C HIS A 3 17.77 -10.73 2.30
N TYR A 4 16.62 -10.07 2.38
CA TYR A 4 16.37 -9.08 3.41
C TYR A 4 15.70 -9.76 4.60
N THR A 5 16.43 -9.95 5.70
CA THR A 5 15.97 -10.74 6.86
C THR A 5 14.94 -10.02 7.72
N LYS A 6 14.89 -8.69 7.67
CA LYS A 6 13.91 -7.86 8.41
C LYS A 6 12.64 -7.57 7.63
N LEU A 7 12.35 -8.36 6.58
CA LEU A 7 11.22 -8.11 5.69
C LEU A 7 9.88 -8.10 6.44
N SER A 8 9.72 -8.94 7.46
CA SER A 8 8.49 -9.00 8.25
C SER A 8 8.20 -7.70 8.99
N GLU A 9 9.22 -7.06 9.56
CA GLU A 9 9.08 -5.77 10.25
C GLU A 9 8.71 -4.65 9.26
N VAL A 10 9.41 -4.61 8.12
CA VAL A 10 9.15 -3.62 7.08
C VAL A 10 7.74 -3.75 6.51
N LYS A 11 7.22 -4.97 6.35
CA LYS A 11 5.85 -5.19 5.87
C LYS A 11 4.79 -4.53 6.76
N VAL A 12 4.95 -4.60 8.08
CA VAL A 12 3.99 -4.00 9.03
C VAL A 12 4.03 -2.47 8.92
N ASP A 13 5.22 -1.88 8.89
CA ASP A 13 5.39 -0.43 8.72
C ASP A 13 4.84 0.05 7.37
N MET A 14 5.12 -0.69 6.30
CA MET A 14 4.60 -0.38 4.97
C MET A 14 3.07 -0.42 4.90
N LEU A 15 2.42 -1.37 5.58
CA LEU A 15 0.96 -1.43 5.62
C LEU A 15 0.36 -0.24 6.35
N ALA A 16 0.97 0.17 7.47
CA ALA A 16 0.53 1.35 8.21
C ALA A 16 0.65 2.62 7.34
N ARG A 17 1.80 2.80 6.66
CA ARG A 17 2.04 3.94 5.77
C ARG A 17 1.11 3.95 4.56
N ALA A 18 0.93 2.81 3.91
CA ALA A 18 0.02 2.68 2.77
C ALA A 18 -1.43 2.96 3.17
N SER A 19 -1.84 2.52 4.36
CA SER A 19 -3.19 2.79 4.89
C SER A 19 -3.41 4.27 5.21
N ALA A 20 -2.39 4.94 5.76
CA ALA A 20 -2.42 6.38 6.01
C ALA A 20 -2.51 7.18 4.69
N ASP A 21 -1.67 6.84 3.70
CA ASP A 21 -1.72 7.46 2.37
C ASP A 21 -3.08 7.23 1.69
N ALA A 22 -3.64 6.03 1.76
CA ALA A 22 -4.97 5.74 1.22
C ALA A 22 -6.08 6.58 1.88
N ARG A 23 -6.03 6.77 3.21
CA ARG A 23 -6.97 7.62 3.94
C ARG A 23 -6.84 9.09 3.53
N ASP A 24 -5.62 9.60 3.43
CA ASP A 24 -5.36 10.99 3.04
C ASP A 24 -5.85 11.28 1.61
N ARG A 25 -5.62 10.34 0.69
CA ARG A 25 -6.15 10.42 -0.68
C ARG A 25 -7.67 10.38 -0.68
N ALA A 26 -8.29 9.48 0.08
CA ALA A 26 -9.74 9.41 0.18
C ALA A 26 -10.34 10.72 0.71
N SER A 27 -9.73 11.32 1.74
CA SER A 27 -10.16 12.64 2.26
C SER A 27 -10.09 13.71 1.18
N LYS A 28 -8.96 13.82 0.47
CA LYS A 28 -8.78 14.80 -0.61
C LYS A 28 -9.79 14.62 -1.74
N ILE A 29 -10.10 13.38 -2.11
CA ILE A 29 -11.10 13.07 -3.14
C ILE A 29 -12.49 13.56 -2.68
N VAL A 30 -12.87 13.26 -1.44
CA VAL A 30 -14.16 13.68 -0.86
C VAL A 30 -14.28 15.20 -0.80
N ASP A 31 -13.23 15.88 -0.33
CA ASP A 31 -13.17 17.34 -0.24
C ASP A 31 -13.29 17.98 -1.64
N ALA A 32 -12.60 17.44 -2.64
CA ALA A 32 -12.63 17.94 -4.01
C ALA A 32 -13.96 17.66 -4.74
N ALA A 33 -14.65 16.57 -4.39
CA ALA A 33 -15.93 16.18 -5.01
C ALA A 33 -17.11 17.07 -4.60
N GLY A 34 -16.91 18.08 -3.75
CA GLY A 34 -17.96 19.01 -3.32
C GLY A 34 -18.97 18.40 -2.35
N SER A 35 -18.72 17.19 -1.87
CA SER A 35 -19.42 16.63 -0.73
C SER A 35 -19.06 17.49 0.48
N LYS A 36 -20.04 18.13 1.12
CA LYS A 36 -19.86 18.72 2.46
C LYS A 36 -19.57 17.66 3.54
N GLY A 37 -19.50 16.39 3.14
CA GLY A 37 -19.30 15.23 3.99
C GLY A 37 -17.84 15.01 4.30
N LYS A 38 -17.56 14.70 5.56
CA LYS A 38 -16.27 14.21 6.02
C LYS A 38 -16.15 12.73 5.66
N LEU A 39 -14.93 12.23 5.48
CA LEU A 39 -14.71 10.79 5.37
C LEU A 39 -15.28 10.09 6.61
N GLY A 40 -16.19 9.11 6.40
CA GLY A 40 -16.85 8.37 7.47
C GLY A 40 -15.98 7.27 8.08
N LYS A 41 -16.62 6.31 8.75
CA LYS A 41 -15.92 5.19 9.38
C LYS A 41 -15.33 4.27 8.31
N LEU A 42 -14.22 3.61 8.65
CA LEU A 42 -13.67 2.53 7.84
C LEU A 42 -14.65 1.36 7.86
N TRP A 43 -15.18 1.01 6.69
CA TRP A 43 -16.14 -0.08 6.51
C TRP A 43 -15.43 -1.40 6.20
N LYS A 44 -14.46 -1.36 5.28
CA LYS A 44 -13.70 -2.54 4.85
C LYS A 44 -12.25 -2.16 4.62
N ALA A 45 -11.35 -3.08 4.99
CA ALA A 45 -9.95 -3.01 4.66
C ALA A 45 -9.48 -4.37 4.15
N ASP A 46 -8.73 -4.36 3.06
CA ASP A 46 -8.02 -5.53 2.56
C ASP A 46 -6.64 -5.13 2.01
N MET A 47 -5.76 -6.12 1.94
CA MET A 47 -4.38 -5.96 1.52
C MET A 47 -4.16 -6.73 0.22
N GLY A 48 -3.55 -6.07 -0.75
CA GLY A 48 -3.09 -6.68 -2.00
C GLY A 48 -1.74 -7.37 -1.86
N VAL A 49 -1.28 -7.97 -2.95
CA VAL A 49 -0.01 -8.70 -2.96
C VAL A 49 1.17 -7.74 -2.87
N ILE A 50 2.13 -8.06 -1.99
CA ILE A 50 3.37 -7.31 -1.85
C ILE A 50 4.36 -7.76 -2.93
N ASN A 51 4.88 -6.79 -3.68
CA ASN A 51 5.86 -7.02 -4.74
C ASN A 51 7.23 -6.53 -4.28
N ILE A 52 8.24 -7.40 -4.39
CA ILE A 52 9.64 -7.11 -4.07
C ILE A 52 10.43 -7.18 -5.37
N ASN A 53 10.88 -6.02 -5.83
CA ASN A 53 11.52 -5.84 -7.12
C ASN A 53 12.97 -5.37 -6.95
N PRO A 54 13.81 -5.48 -7.99
CA PRO A 54 15.05 -4.69 -8.06
C PRO A 54 14.76 -3.19 -7.96
N ALA A 55 15.76 -2.41 -7.55
CA ALA A 55 15.64 -0.95 -7.46
C ALA A 55 15.17 -0.31 -8.78
N ASN A 56 14.35 0.73 -8.66
CA ASN A 56 13.71 1.49 -9.74
C ASN A 56 12.73 0.68 -10.60
N SER A 57 12.26 -0.48 -10.13
CA SER A 57 11.30 -1.30 -10.85
C SER A 57 9.89 -1.16 -10.28
N THR A 58 8.98 -0.69 -11.13
CA THR A 58 7.55 -0.56 -10.83
C THR A 58 6.74 -1.79 -11.23
N ALA A 59 7.39 -2.94 -11.40
CA ALA A 59 6.73 -4.16 -11.84
C ALA A 59 5.73 -4.67 -10.78
N THR A 60 4.55 -5.09 -11.21
CA THR A 60 3.52 -5.67 -10.33
C THR A 60 3.07 -7.02 -10.87
N SER A 61 2.92 -8.01 -9.98
CA SER A 61 2.36 -9.32 -10.30
C SER A 61 1.17 -9.63 -9.39
N TRP A 62 0.21 -10.37 -9.93
CA TRP A 62 -0.94 -10.91 -9.19
C TRP A 62 -0.55 -12.05 -8.24
N GLU A 63 0.58 -12.73 -8.51
CA GLU A 63 1.19 -13.75 -7.63
C GLU A 63 2.24 -13.13 -6.69
N GLY A 64 2.71 -11.92 -7.02
CA GLY A 64 3.73 -11.19 -6.29
C GLY A 64 5.13 -11.42 -6.84
N ASN A 65 5.91 -10.35 -6.92
CA ASN A 65 7.32 -10.41 -7.27
C ASN A 65 8.18 -10.70 -6.03
N ASN A 66 9.22 -11.51 -6.19
CA ASN A 66 10.18 -11.80 -5.12
C ASN A 66 11.61 -11.89 -5.67
N ASP A 67 12.18 -10.73 -5.98
CA ASP A 67 13.54 -10.67 -6.48
C ASP A 67 14.54 -11.11 -5.38
N LYS A 68 15.41 -12.06 -5.73
CA LYS A 68 16.49 -12.57 -4.86
C LYS A 68 17.88 -12.38 -5.47
N THR A 69 17.98 -11.70 -6.61
CA THR A 69 19.24 -11.54 -7.35
C THR A 69 19.89 -10.17 -7.13
N SER A 70 19.09 -9.12 -6.91
CA SER A 70 19.61 -7.75 -6.68
C SER A 70 19.88 -7.48 -5.19
N LEU A 71 20.83 -6.58 -4.90
CA LEU A 71 21.10 -6.11 -3.53
C LEU A 71 20.10 -5.04 -3.11
N GLU A 72 19.95 -3.99 -3.92
CA GLU A 72 18.96 -2.93 -3.71
C GLU A 72 17.59 -3.35 -4.23
N LYS A 73 16.54 -2.99 -3.48
CA LYS A 73 15.18 -3.43 -3.72
C LYS A 73 14.19 -2.30 -3.52
N ASP A 74 13.16 -2.29 -4.35
CA ASP A 74 11.93 -1.56 -4.09
C ASP A 74 10.82 -2.53 -3.68
N ILE A 75 10.08 -2.15 -2.65
CA ILE A 75 8.94 -2.92 -2.17
C ILE A 75 7.67 -2.12 -2.45
N ILE A 76 6.71 -2.74 -3.11
CA ILE A 76 5.41 -2.17 -3.42
C ILE A 76 4.36 -2.92 -2.60
N THR A 77 3.60 -2.19 -1.80
CA THR A 77 2.47 -2.71 -1.02
C THR A 77 1.20 -1.99 -1.44
N ILE A 78 0.13 -2.76 -1.61
CA ILE A 78 -1.17 -2.25 -2.03
C ILE A 78 -2.17 -2.50 -0.89
N VAL A 79 -2.98 -1.51 -0.58
CA VAL A 79 -4.10 -1.61 0.37
C VAL A 79 -5.37 -1.09 -0.31
N HIS A 80 -6.50 -1.71 0.01
CA HIS A 80 -7.81 -1.22 -0.39
C HIS A 80 -8.60 -0.89 0.87
N LEU A 81 -9.02 0.37 0.97
CA LEU A 81 -9.82 0.86 2.08
C LEU A 81 -11.15 1.38 1.53
N THR A 82 -12.26 0.92 2.11
CA THR A 82 -13.59 1.43 1.84
C THR A 82 -14.08 2.19 3.06
N PHE A 83 -14.48 3.43 2.87
CA PHE A 83 -15.03 4.29 3.91
C PHE A 83 -16.50 4.57 3.63
N GLU A 84 -17.28 4.71 4.69
CA GLU A 84 -18.63 5.27 4.59
C GLU A 84 -18.55 6.75 4.23
N LEU A 85 -19.59 7.25 3.55
CA LEU A 85 -19.84 8.69 3.41
C LEU A 85 -21.10 9.02 4.22
N PRO A 86 -21.05 10.02 5.12
CA PRO A 86 -22.19 10.44 5.92
C PRO A 86 -23.25 11.19 5.09
#